data_AF-A0A0F0HSK5-F1
#
_entry.id   AF-A0A0F0HSK5-F1
#
_cell.length_a   1.000
_cell.length_b   1.000
_cell.length_c   1.000
_cell.angle_alpha   90.00
_cell.angle_beta   90.00
_cell.angle_gamma   90.00
#
_symmetry.space_group_name_H-M   'P 1'
#
loop_
_entity.id
_entity.type
_entity.pdbx_description
1 polymer ?
#
loop_
_entity_poly.entity_id
_entity_poly.type
_entity_poly.pdbx_seq_one_letter_code
_entity_poly.pdbx_strand_id
1 'polypeptide(L)'
;LNATVHYGQDYDNAFWDGSQMVFGDGDNVIFTDFTAAVDVIGHELTHGVTQYTAGLDYHDQPGALNESVSDVFGSLVKQYALHQSAADADWLIGAGLLAPGIQGIALRSMKAPGTAYDDPQLGKDPQPARLSDYVDTADDQGGVHINSGIPNHAFYLLATALGGNAWERAGQIWYDTLTGGRLTHDADFATFAKATVAAAKARYQDHAVADTVTAAWSQVGISTT
;
A
#
# COMPACT_ATOMS: atom_id res chain seq x y z
N LEU A 1 16.83 2.04 13.94
CA LEU A 1 16.46 1.75 12.55
C LEU A 1 17.73 1.38 11.82
N ASN A 2 17.89 0.11 11.48
CA ASN A 2 19.06 -0.38 10.75
C ASN A 2 18.65 -0.58 9.28
N ALA A 3 19.58 -0.29 8.37
CA ALA A 3 19.40 -0.53 6.94
C ALA A 3 20.71 -1.07 6.35
N THR A 4 20.59 -2.08 5.49
CA THR A 4 21.69 -2.59 4.67
C THR A 4 21.44 -2.20 3.21
N VAL A 5 22.45 -1.59 2.57
CA VAL A 5 22.43 -1.20 1.14
C VAL A 5 23.50 -1.99 0.38
N HIS A 6 23.48 -1.92 -0.96
CA HIS A 6 24.35 -2.74 -1.81
C HIS A 6 24.21 -4.24 -1.50
N TYR A 7 22.98 -4.68 -1.21
CA TYR A 7 22.71 -6.06 -0.89
C TYR A 7 22.69 -6.91 -2.16
N GLY A 8 23.51 -7.96 -2.18
CA GLY A 8 23.65 -8.82 -3.35
C GLY A 8 24.40 -8.14 -4.51
N GLN A 9 24.17 -8.64 -5.72
CA GLN A 9 24.67 -8.06 -6.96
C GLN A 9 23.48 -8.01 -7.92
N ASP A 10 23.25 -6.84 -8.54
CA ASP A 10 22.13 -6.61 -9.47
C ASP A 10 20.79 -7.08 -8.87
N TYR A 11 20.59 -6.79 -7.58
CA TYR A 11 19.47 -7.31 -6.81
C TYR A 11 18.24 -6.42 -6.96
N ASP A 12 17.24 -6.92 -7.68
CA ASP A 12 16.00 -6.22 -8.02
C ASP A 12 14.95 -6.30 -6.91
N ASN A 13 15.33 -5.98 -5.67
CA ASN A 13 14.35 -5.91 -4.59
C ASN A 13 14.79 -5.05 -3.39
N ALA A 14 13.80 -4.69 -2.59
CA ALA A 14 13.95 -4.25 -1.20
C ALA A 14 13.04 -5.10 -0.30
N PHE A 15 13.40 -5.24 0.97
CA PHE A 15 12.56 -5.97 1.93
C PHE A 15 12.87 -5.59 3.37
N TRP A 16 11.89 -5.80 4.25
CA TRP A 16 12.07 -5.90 5.70
C TRP A 16 12.32 -7.36 6.11
N ASP A 17 13.45 -7.64 6.78
CA ASP A 17 13.85 -9.01 7.15
C ASP A 17 13.29 -9.51 8.49
N GLY A 18 12.45 -8.71 9.16
CA GLY A 18 12.01 -8.93 10.54
C GLY A 18 12.77 -8.09 11.58
N SER A 19 13.88 -7.46 11.20
CA SER A 19 14.75 -6.68 12.09
C SER A 19 15.36 -5.41 11.47
N GLN A 20 15.56 -5.39 10.15
CA GLN A 20 16.13 -4.27 9.40
C GLN A 20 15.53 -4.18 7.99
N MET A 21 15.70 -3.02 7.36
CA MET A 21 15.46 -2.86 5.92
C MET A 21 16.69 -3.28 5.13
N VAL A 22 16.48 -3.88 3.96
CA VAL A 22 17.53 -4.33 3.04
C VAL A 22 17.19 -3.82 1.65
N PHE A 23 18.16 -3.20 0.97
CA PHE A 23 17.98 -2.61 -0.36
C PHE A 23 19.04 -3.13 -1.34
N GLY A 24 18.58 -3.61 -2.48
CA GLY A 24 19.42 -3.87 -3.65
C GLY A 24 19.64 -2.62 -4.51
N ASP A 25 20.66 -2.69 -5.36
CA ASP A 25 21.03 -1.59 -6.26
C ASP A 25 20.27 -1.60 -7.59
N GLY A 26 19.47 -2.66 -7.83
CA GLY A 26 18.84 -2.94 -9.12
C GLY A 26 19.84 -3.39 -10.19
N ASP A 27 19.33 -3.99 -11.26
CA ASP A 27 20.10 -4.46 -12.42
C ASP A 27 20.45 -3.36 -13.44
N ASN A 28 19.87 -2.16 -13.28
CA ASN A 28 19.91 -1.03 -14.22
C ASN A 28 19.37 -1.35 -15.63
N VAL A 29 18.62 -2.46 -15.78
CA VAL A 29 17.94 -2.87 -17.00
C VAL A 29 16.43 -2.74 -16.82
N ILE A 30 15.90 -3.26 -15.72
CA ILE A 30 14.50 -3.14 -15.30
C ILE A 30 14.38 -2.12 -14.17
N PHE A 31 15.22 -2.26 -13.13
CA PHE A 31 15.15 -1.43 -11.94
C PHE A 31 16.46 -0.69 -11.69
N THR A 32 16.34 0.50 -11.08
CA THR A 32 17.47 1.26 -10.54
C THR A 32 17.58 1.03 -9.03
N ASP A 33 18.34 1.89 -8.34
CA ASP A 33 18.55 1.85 -6.89
C ASP A 33 17.23 1.95 -6.09
N PHE A 34 16.94 0.94 -5.26
CA PHE A 34 15.73 0.86 -4.44
C PHE A 34 15.70 1.87 -3.28
N THR A 35 16.80 2.58 -3.01
CA THR A 35 16.84 3.69 -2.05
C THR A 35 16.45 5.04 -2.68
N ALA A 36 16.28 5.11 -4.00
CA ALA A 36 15.96 6.36 -4.70
C ALA A 36 14.52 6.86 -4.44
N ALA A 37 13.60 5.94 -4.11
CA ALA A 37 12.19 6.24 -3.87
C ALA A 37 11.88 6.24 -2.35
N VAL A 38 11.57 7.41 -1.78
CA VAL A 38 11.30 7.55 -0.34
C VAL A 38 10.09 6.74 0.14
N ASP A 39 9.12 6.55 -0.74
CA ASP A 39 7.94 5.71 -0.54
C ASP A 39 8.29 4.22 -0.46
N VAL A 40 9.32 3.73 -1.18
CA VAL A 40 9.82 2.36 -1.03
C VAL A 40 10.47 2.19 0.36
N ILE A 41 11.26 3.15 0.82
CA ILE A 41 11.83 3.12 2.18
C ILE A 41 10.72 3.14 3.24
N GLY A 42 9.70 3.99 3.05
CA GLY A 42 8.54 4.06 3.94
C GLY A 42 7.72 2.78 3.94
N HIS A 43 7.57 2.13 2.79
CA HIS A 43 6.93 0.82 2.62
C HIS A 43 7.66 -0.25 3.43
N GLU A 44 8.98 -0.41 3.24
CA GLU A 44 9.74 -1.43 3.97
C GLU A 44 9.69 -1.24 5.49
N LEU A 45 9.83 0.00 5.95
CA LEU A 45 9.75 0.28 7.38
C LEU A 45 8.36 -0.03 7.96
N THR A 46 7.31 0.10 7.15
CA THR A 46 5.93 -0.15 7.57
C THR A 46 5.65 -1.62 7.79
N HIS A 47 6.32 -2.55 7.09
CA HIS A 47 6.22 -3.98 7.44
C HIS A 47 6.61 -4.24 8.89
N GLY A 48 7.63 -3.55 9.40
CA GLY A 48 7.98 -3.60 10.83
C GLY A 48 6.85 -3.09 11.72
N VAL A 49 6.18 -2.00 11.36
CA VAL A 49 5.00 -1.50 12.10
C VAL A 49 3.89 -2.55 12.12
N THR A 50 3.56 -3.13 10.97
CA THR A 50 2.55 -4.20 10.84
C THR A 50 2.92 -5.41 11.69
N GLN A 51 4.17 -5.89 11.63
CA GLN A 51 4.67 -7.02 12.42
C GLN A 51 4.47 -6.83 13.92
N TYR A 52 4.76 -5.63 14.45
CA TYR A 52 4.68 -5.35 15.89
C TYR A 52 3.28 -4.88 16.35
N THR A 53 2.28 -4.86 15.46
CA THR A 53 0.93 -4.40 15.77
C THR A 53 -0.12 -5.47 15.41
N ALA A 54 -0.76 -5.38 14.24
CA ALA A 54 -1.78 -6.34 13.81
C ALA A 54 -1.19 -7.70 13.44
N GLY A 55 0.09 -7.76 13.04
CA GLY A 55 0.78 -9.00 12.70
C GLY A 55 0.11 -9.76 11.56
N LEU A 56 -0.38 -9.06 10.53
CA LEU A 56 -1.10 -9.66 9.41
C LEU A 56 -0.25 -10.72 8.70
N ASP A 57 -0.81 -11.92 8.54
CA ASP A 57 -0.16 -13.03 7.84
C ASP A 57 0.20 -12.62 6.41
N TYR A 58 1.38 -13.02 5.94
CA TYR A 58 1.84 -12.68 4.59
C TYR A 58 1.37 -13.70 3.55
N HIS A 59 0.04 -13.91 3.49
CA HIS A 59 -0.61 -14.81 2.53
C HIS A 59 -2.04 -14.34 2.23
N ASP A 60 -2.54 -14.56 1.01
CA ASP A 60 -3.88 -14.20 0.55
C ASP A 60 -4.30 -12.75 0.91
N GLN A 61 -5.54 -12.54 1.36
CA GLN A 61 -6.06 -11.22 1.74
C GLN A 61 -5.34 -10.57 2.93
N PRO A 62 -5.00 -11.29 4.02
CA PRO A 62 -4.16 -10.73 5.07
C PRO A 62 -2.83 -10.18 4.54
N GLY A 63 -2.20 -10.90 3.60
CA GLY A 63 -0.95 -10.49 2.99
C GLY A 63 -1.13 -9.28 2.07
N ALA A 64 -2.20 -9.27 1.27
CA ALA A 64 -2.56 -8.11 0.44
C ALA A 64 -2.89 -6.86 1.28
N LEU A 65 -3.45 -7.03 2.49
CA LEU A 65 -3.61 -5.94 3.45
C LEU A 65 -2.27 -5.49 4.04
N ASN A 66 -1.36 -6.42 4.34
CA ASN A 66 -0.01 -6.11 4.80
C ASN A 66 0.73 -5.23 3.77
N GLU A 67 0.73 -5.66 2.51
CA GLU A 67 1.25 -4.89 1.36
C GLU A 67 0.59 -3.53 1.22
N SER A 68 -0.74 -3.48 1.27
CA SER A 68 -1.48 -2.23 1.11
C SER A 68 -1.21 -1.24 2.24
N VAL A 69 -1.09 -1.71 3.48
CA VAL A 69 -0.71 -0.87 4.61
C VAL A 69 0.68 -0.27 4.40
N SER A 70 1.63 -1.06 3.90
CA SER A 70 2.97 -0.57 3.54
C SER A 70 2.94 0.48 2.42
N ASP A 71 2.17 0.25 1.35
CA ASP A 71 1.96 1.25 0.28
C ASP A 71 1.30 2.53 0.78
N VAL A 72 0.29 2.42 1.65
CA VAL A 72 -0.39 3.56 2.27
C VAL A 72 0.58 4.42 3.05
N PHE A 73 1.33 3.84 3.99
CA PHE A 73 2.23 4.63 4.82
C PHE A 73 3.48 5.10 4.06
N GLY A 74 3.99 4.33 3.10
CA GLY A 74 5.01 4.78 2.16
C GLY A 74 4.58 6.02 1.38
N SER A 75 3.36 6.01 0.82
CA SER A 75 2.77 7.15 0.14
C SER A 75 2.58 8.36 1.07
N LEU A 76 2.10 8.14 2.30
CA LEU A 76 1.95 9.22 3.28
C LEU A 76 3.29 9.85 3.68
N VAL A 77 4.36 9.05 3.81
CA VAL A 77 5.72 9.56 4.07
C VAL A 77 6.18 10.47 2.92
N LYS A 78 5.99 10.03 1.67
CA LYS A 78 6.32 10.84 0.48
C LYS A 78 5.53 12.15 0.45
N GLN A 79 4.21 12.08 0.64
CA GLN A 79 3.33 13.25 0.65
C GLN A 79 3.73 14.23 1.78
N TYR A 80 4.04 13.71 2.97
CA TYR A 80 4.49 14.51 4.10
C TYR A 80 5.82 15.22 3.81
N ALA A 81 6.80 14.50 3.26
CA ALA A 81 8.11 15.04 2.91
C ALA A 81 8.05 16.11 1.81
N LEU A 82 7.10 15.98 0.88
CA LEU A 82 6.89 16.92 -0.23
C LEU A 82 5.82 18.00 0.08
N HIS A 83 5.23 17.99 1.28
CA HIS A 83 4.14 18.88 1.68
C HIS A 83 2.94 18.87 0.71
N GLN A 84 2.54 17.68 0.26
CA GLN A 84 1.46 17.49 -0.71
C GLN A 84 0.13 17.19 -0.03
N SER A 85 -0.94 17.82 -0.53
CA SER A 85 -2.30 17.37 -0.20
C SER A 85 -2.64 16.07 -0.92
N ALA A 86 -3.74 15.42 -0.55
CA ALA A 86 -4.27 14.25 -1.25
C ALA A 86 -4.55 14.54 -2.74
N ALA A 87 -4.86 15.78 -3.10
CA ALA A 87 -5.14 16.18 -4.48
C ALA A 87 -3.86 16.39 -5.31
N ASP A 88 -2.74 16.74 -4.67
CA ASP A 88 -1.46 17.03 -5.33
C ASP A 88 -0.54 15.80 -5.41
N ALA A 89 -0.81 14.79 -4.58
CA ALA A 89 -0.04 13.56 -4.52
C ALA A 89 -0.15 12.73 -5.80
N ASP A 90 0.94 12.06 -6.20
CA ASP A 90 0.95 11.19 -7.39
C ASP A 90 0.23 9.86 -7.18
N TRP A 91 0.21 9.35 -5.95
CA TRP A 91 -0.34 8.04 -5.58
C TRP A 91 0.33 6.86 -6.29
N LEU A 92 1.62 7.03 -6.59
CA LEU A 92 2.47 6.04 -7.25
C LEU A 92 3.49 5.46 -6.26
N ILE A 93 3.69 4.14 -6.31
CA ILE A 93 4.68 3.43 -5.49
C ILE A 93 5.90 3.08 -6.34
N GLY A 94 7.09 3.51 -5.92
CA GLY A 94 8.33 3.31 -6.65
C GLY A 94 8.43 4.20 -7.90
N ALA A 95 7.86 5.40 -7.88
CA ALA A 95 7.99 6.35 -8.98
C ALA A 95 9.47 6.71 -9.18
N GLY A 96 9.98 6.54 -10.41
CA GLY A 96 11.38 6.76 -10.74
C GLY A 96 12.32 5.57 -10.49
N LEU A 97 11.79 4.42 -10.03
CA LEU A 97 12.57 3.19 -9.83
C LEU A 97 12.78 2.40 -11.14
N LEU A 98 11.90 2.58 -12.13
CA LEU A 98 12.01 1.90 -13.41
C LEU A 98 13.16 2.50 -14.24
N ALA A 99 14.03 1.63 -14.77
CA ALA A 99 15.19 2.04 -15.55
C ALA A 99 14.79 2.72 -16.88
N PRO A 100 15.65 3.60 -17.44
CA PRO A 100 15.39 4.22 -18.73
C PRO A 100 15.12 3.19 -19.83
N GLY A 101 13.96 3.30 -20.49
CA GLY A 101 13.55 2.40 -21.55
C GLY A 101 12.42 1.44 -21.18
N ILE A 102 12.11 1.29 -19.88
CA ILE A 102 10.92 0.58 -19.41
C ILE A 102 9.67 1.44 -19.60
N GLN A 103 8.62 0.86 -20.19
CA GLN A 103 7.32 1.50 -20.40
C GLN A 103 6.45 1.41 -19.14
N GLY A 104 6.78 2.24 -18.16
CA GLY A 104 6.00 2.39 -16.92
C GLY A 104 6.31 3.69 -16.21
N ILE A 105 5.46 4.03 -15.23
CA ILE A 105 5.61 5.24 -14.41
C ILE A 105 6.00 4.92 -12.95
N ALA A 106 5.74 3.69 -12.51
CA ALA A 106 5.92 3.22 -11.14
C ALA A 106 5.76 1.69 -11.08
N LEU A 107 6.02 1.09 -9.91
CA LEU A 107 5.68 -0.33 -9.65
C LEU A 107 4.17 -0.52 -9.54
N ARG A 108 3.49 0.39 -8.84
CA ARG A 108 2.05 0.31 -8.55
C ARG A 108 1.43 1.70 -8.57
N SER A 109 0.12 1.74 -8.77
CA SER A 109 -0.71 2.94 -8.73
C SER A 109 -1.85 2.72 -7.74
N MET A 110 -1.83 3.44 -6.62
CA MET A 110 -2.94 3.36 -5.65
C MET A 110 -4.20 4.01 -6.19
N LYS A 111 -4.07 5.01 -7.05
CA LYS A 111 -5.18 5.73 -7.68
C LYS A 111 -5.86 4.94 -8.79
N ALA A 112 -5.09 4.13 -9.53
CA ALA A 112 -5.57 3.34 -10.65
C ALA A 112 -4.75 2.04 -10.74
N PRO A 113 -5.03 1.03 -9.90
CA PRO A 113 -4.34 -0.26 -9.98
C PRO A 113 -4.52 -0.89 -11.37
N GLY A 114 -3.46 -1.54 -11.89
CA GLY A 114 -3.47 -2.13 -13.22
C GLY A 114 -3.01 -1.18 -14.35
N THR A 115 -2.48 0.00 -14.00
CA THR A 115 -2.07 1.03 -14.97
C THR A 115 -0.65 1.57 -14.74
N ALA A 116 0.12 1.03 -13.80
CA ALA A 116 1.44 1.57 -13.49
C ALA A 116 2.47 1.30 -14.59
N TYR A 117 2.33 0.19 -15.32
CA TYR A 117 3.21 -0.19 -16.44
C TYR A 117 2.51 -1.14 -17.43
N ASP A 118 2.98 -1.10 -18.68
CA ASP A 118 2.63 -2.01 -19.77
C ASP A 118 3.84 -2.08 -20.72
N ASP A 119 4.78 -2.96 -20.39
CA ASP A 119 6.09 -3.05 -21.03
C ASP A 119 6.36 -4.47 -21.55
N PRO A 120 7.00 -4.64 -22.72
CA PRO A 120 7.31 -5.96 -23.26
C PRO A 120 8.23 -6.84 -22.39
N GLN A 121 9.09 -6.23 -21.56
CA GLN A 121 10.02 -6.94 -20.67
C GLN A 121 9.43 -7.15 -19.29
N LEU A 122 8.79 -6.13 -18.71
CA LEU A 122 8.19 -6.20 -17.37
C LEU A 122 6.80 -6.85 -17.35
N GLY A 123 6.14 -6.90 -18.50
CA GLY A 123 4.74 -7.30 -18.63
C GLY A 123 3.78 -6.14 -18.37
N LYS A 124 2.52 -6.46 -18.06
CA LYS A 124 1.49 -5.49 -17.70
C LYS A 124 1.19 -5.57 -16.22
N ASP A 125 0.94 -4.41 -15.60
CA ASP A 125 0.48 -4.30 -14.22
C ASP A 125 -0.77 -5.19 -14.00
N PRO A 126 -0.68 -6.24 -13.14
CA PRO A 126 -1.75 -7.21 -12.97
C PRO A 126 -2.78 -6.79 -11.91
N GLN A 127 -2.60 -5.66 -11.22
CA GLN A 127 -3.40 -5.35 -10.03
C GLN A 127 -4.87 -5.07 -10.36
N PRO A 128 -5.82 -5.75 -9.70
CA PRO A 128 -7.23 -5.38 -9.78
C PRO A 128 -7.53 -4.14 -8.94
N ALA A 129 -8.43 -3.30 -9.44
CA ALA A 129 -8.93 -2.12 -8.72
C ALA A 129 -10.16 -2.41 -7.86
N ARG A 130 -10.77 -3.61 -7.98
CA ARG A 130 -12.04 -4.00 -7.33
C ARG A 130 -12.04 -5.49 -6.99
N LEU A 131 -12.80 -5.86 -5.95
CA LEU A 131 -12.96 -7.25 -5.49
C LEU A 131 -13.56 -8.18 -6.54
N SER A 132 -14.38 -7.67 -7.48
CA SER A 132 -14.95 -8.46 -8.58
C SER A 132 -13.89 -9.07 -9.50
N ASP A 133 -12.71 -8.46 -9.54
CA ASP A 133 -11.59 -8.83 -10.39
C ASP A 133 -10.44 -9.45 -9.56
N TYR A 134 -10.73 -9.87 -8.32
CA TYR A 134 -9.76 -10.52 -7.44
C TYR A 134 -9.08 -11.69 -8.14
N VAL A 135 -7.76 -11.76 -8.03
CA VAL A 135 -6.95 -12.79 -8.65
C VAL A 135 -6.73 -13.92 -7.65
N ASP A 136 -7.40 -15.05 -7.87
CA ASP A 136 -7.18 -16.31 -7.15
C ASP A 136 -5.97 -17.04 -7.75
N THR A 137 -4.85 -17.06 -7.02
CA THR A 137 -3.58 -17.62 -7.46
C THR A 137 -2.80 -18.22 -6.29
N ALA A 138 -1.91 -19.17 -6.57
CA ALA A 138 -0.94 -19.67 -5.60
C ALA A 138 0.41 -18.96 -5.68
N ASP A 139 0.64 -18.19 -6.76
CA ASP A 139 1.83 -17.37 -6.92
C ASP A 139 1.78 -16.19 -5.95
N ASP A 140 2.93 -15.55 -5.72
CA ASP A 140 2.98 -14.29 -4.95
C ASP A 140 2.31 -14.41 -3.56
N GLN A 141 2.51 -15.56 -2.90
CA GLN A 141 1.91 -15.90 -1.60
C GLN A 141 0.37 -15.73 -1.57
N GLY A 142 -0.33 -16.09 -2.64
CA GLY A 142 -1.78 -15.85 -2.74
C GLY A 142 -2.12 -14.50 -3.38
N GLY A 143 -1.20 -13.92 -4.14
CA GLY A 143 -1.37 -12.64 -4.81
C GLY A 143 -1.33 -11.44 -3.87
N VAL A 144 -0.40 -11.40 -2.90
CA VAL A 144 -0.31 -10.32 -1.92
C VAL A 144 0.01 -8.97 -2.57
N HIS A 145 0.96 -8.90 -3.49
CA HIS A 145 1.27 -7.67 -4.23
C HIS A 145 0.24 -7.41 -5.33
N ILE A 146 -0.36 -8.47 -5.89
CA ILE A 146 -1.39 -8.33 -6.94
C ILE A 146 -2.67 -7.71 -6.34
N ASN A 147 -3.25 -8.36 -5.34
CA ASN A 147 -4.56 -8.01 -4.80
C ASN A 147 -4.52 -6.81 -3.84
N SER A 148 -3.33 -6.31 -3.45
CA SER A 148 -3.18 -5.08 -2.64
C SER A 148 -3.70 -3.83 -3.36
N GLY A 149 -3.84 -3.86 -4.68
CA GLY A 149 -4.48 -2.80 -5.47
C GLY A 149 -5.90 -2.45 -4.98
N ILE A 150 -6.66 -3.44 -4.52
CA ILE A 150 -8.05 -3.26 -4.05
C ILE A 150 -8.10 -2.36 -2.79
N PRO A 151 -7.42 -2.71 -1.66
CA PRO A 151 -7.37 -1.84 -0.48
C PRO A 151 -6.58 -0.54 -0.72
N ASN A 152 -5.56 -0.53 -1.60
CA ASN A 152 -4.88 0.70 -2.00
C ASN A 152 -5.84 1.72 -2.62
N HIS A 153 -6.68 1.26 -3.54
CA HIS A 153 -7.66 2.09 -4.20
C HIS A 153 -8.74 2.58 -3.23
N ALA A 154 -9.16 1.74 -2.27
CA ALA A 154 -10.06 2.18 -1.19
C ALA A 154 -9.45 3.32 -0.37
N PHE A 155 -8.17 3.23 -0.01
CA PHE A 155 -7.49 4.31 0.73
C PHE A 155 -7.40 5.61 -0.09
N TYR A 156 -7.01 5.53 -1.37
CA TYR A 156 -6.98 6.69 -2.27
C TYR A 156 -8.35 7.37 -2.35
N LEU A 157 -9.43 6.61 -2.53
CA LEU A 157 -10.80 7.13 -2.60
C LEU A 157 -11.19 7.84 -1.31
N LEU A 158 -10.87 7.25 -0.15
CA LEU A 158 -11.12 7.86 1.15
C LEU A 158 -10.33 9.17 1.32
N ALA A 159 -9.02 9.14 1.08
CA ALA A 159 -8.15 10.32 1.25
C ALA A 159 -8.60 11.46 0.33
N THR A 160 -8.93 11.16 -0.92
CA THR A 160 -9.44 12.13 -1.89
C THR A 160 -10.78 12.71 -1.44
N ALA A 161 -11.70 11.89 -0.94
CA ALA A 161 -13.02 12.34 -0.48
C ALA A 161 -12.94 13.19 0.80
N LEU A 162 -12.03 12.88 1.72
CA LEU A 162 -11.83 13.67 2.94
C LEU A 162 -11.05 14.96 2.70
N GLY A 163 -10.26 15.02 1.63
CA GLY A 163 -9.46 16.18 1.23
C GLY A 163 -8.35 16.54 2.22
N GLY A 164 -7.64 17.63 1.92
CA GLY A 164 -6.51 18.11 2.73
C GLY A 164 -5.32 17.15 2.70
N ASN A 165 -4.54 17.13 3.77
CA ASN A 165 -3.39 16.24 3.90
C ASN A 165 -3.86 14.83 4.33
N ALA A 166 -3.56 13.81 3.53
CA ALA A 166 -4.12 12.46 3.76
C ALA A 166 -3.73 11.87 5.13
N TRP A 167 -2.54 12.21 5.66
CA TRP A 167 -2.06 11.72 6.96
C TRP A 167 -2.81 12.32 8.17
N GLU A 168 -3.52 13.43 8.00
CA GLU A 168 -4.26 14.10 9.09
C GLU A 168 -5.56 13.39 9.41
N ARG A 169 -6.20 12.77 8.41
CA ARG A 169 -7.52 12.11 8.57
C ARG A 169 -7.55 10.65 8.16
N ALA A 170 -7.38 10.37 6.87
CA ALA A 170 -7.43 9.01 6.34
C ALA A 170 -6.33 8.12 6.92
N GLY A 171 -5.09 8.63 6.96
CA GLY A 171 -3.96 7.93 7.55
C GLY A 171 -4.14 7.62 9.04
N GLN A 172 -4.79 8.51 9.80
CA GLN A 172 -5.09 8.24 11.21
C GLN A 172 -6.10 7.09 11.39
N ILE A 173 -7.06 6.94 10.47
CA ILE A 173 -8.02 5.83 10.52
C ILE A 173 -7.28 4.50 10.28
N TRP A 174 -6.41 4.45 9.26
CA TRP A 174 -5.60 3.26 8.98
C TRP A 174 -4.67 2.92 10.14
N TYR A 175 -4.02 3.93 10.73
CA TYR A 175 -3.14 3.75 11.88
C TYR A 175 -3.89 3.21 13.10
N ASP A 176 -5.00 3.85 13.50
CA ASP A 176 -5.85 3.37 14.60
C ASP A 176 -6.40 1.95 14.34
N THR A 177 -6.67 1.61 13.08
CA THR A 177 -7.12 0.26 12.69
C THR A 177 -6.02 -0.77 12.95
N LEU A 178 -4.80 -0.49 12.48
CA LEU A 178 -3.65 -1.36 12.60
C LEU A 178 -3.19 -1.52 14.07
N THR A 179 -3.16 -0.44 14.84
CA THR A 179 -2.63 -0.43 16.22
C THR A 179 -3.70 -0.64 17.29
N GLY A 180 -4.98 -0.67 16.91
CA GLY A 180 -6.11 -0.70 17.86
C GLY A 180 -6.33 -2.04 18.57
N GLY A 181 -5.58 -3.09 18.23
CA GLY A 181 -5.68 -4.42 18.84
C GLY A 181 -6.97 -5.17 18.53
N ARG A 182 -7.72 -4.77 17.49
CA ARG A 182 -9.00 -5.37 17.10
C ARG A 182 -8.89 -6.33 15.91
N LEU A 183 -7.78 -6.26 15.16
CA LEU A 183 -7.51 -7.16 14.05
C LEU A 183 -6.86 -8.44 14.56
N THR A 184 -7.23 -9.56 13.97
CA THR A 184 -6.49 -10.82 14.04
C THR A 184 -5.51 -10.89 12.88
N HIS A 185 -4.48 -11.74 13.01
CA HIS A 185 -3.45 -11.90 11.98
C HIS A 185 -4.01 -12.41 10.64
N ASP A 186 -5.15 -13.11 10.67
CA ASP A 186 -5.87 -13.66 9.51
C ASP A 186 -6.98 -12.75 8.98
N ALA A 187 -6.97 -11.45 9.32
CA ALA A 187 -8.01 -10.52 8.91
C ALA A 187 -8.15 -10.44 7.38
N ASP A 188 -9.36 -10.67 6.89
CA ASP A 188 -9.71 -10.50 5.47
C ASP A 188 -10.07 -9.04 5.15
N PHE A 189 -10.31 -8.75 3.87
CA PHE A 189 -10.65 -7.40 3.41
C PHE A 189 -11.92 -6.84 4.08
N ALA A 190 -12.95 -7.67 4.29
CA ALA A 190 -14.19 -7.24 4.92
C ALA A 190 -13.99 -6.92 6.41
N THR A 191 -13.20 -7.72 7.11
CA THR A 191 -12.84 -7.53 8.51
C THR A 191 -12.05 -6.24 8.70
N PHE A 192 -11.04 -6.02 7.86
CA PHE A 192 -10.26 -4.79 7.88
C PHE A 192 -11.13 -3.56 7.56
N ALA A 193 -11.97 -3.64 6.53
CA ALA A 193 -12.90 -2.57 6.18
C ALA A 193 -13.84 -2.21 7.35
N LYS A 194 -14.42 -3.20 8.02
CA LYS A 194 -15.24 -2.99 9.23
C LYS A 194 -14.44 -2.33 10.37
N ALA A 195 -13.19 -2.74 10.55
CA ALA A 195 -12.31 -2.15 11.56
C ALA A 195 -12.00 -0.67 11.26
N THR A 196 -11.79 -0.29 9.99
CA THR A 196 -11.59 1.12 9.61
C THR A 196 -12.82 1.99 9.88
N VAL A 197 -14.03 1.47 9.63
CA VAL A 197 -15.29 2.18 9.98
C VAL A 197 -15.40 2.35 11.50
N ALA A 198 -15.06 1.32 12.28
CA ALA A 198 -15.08 1.39 13.73
C ALA A 198 -14.00 2.35 14.29
N ALA A 199 -12.83 2.42 13.67
CA ALA A 199 -11.77 3.38 14.01
C ALA A 199 -12.21 4.81 13.71
N ALA A 200 -12.80 5.06 12.54
CA ALA A 200 -13.33 6.37 12.17
C ALA A 200 -14.42 6.85 13.15
N LYS A 201 -15.37 5.99 13.53
CA LYS A 201 -16.40 6.30 14.53
C LYS A 201 -15.83 6.59 15.92
N ALA A 202 -14.76 5.91 16.30
CA ALA A 202 -14.11 6.12 17.59
C ALA A 202 -13.31 7.44 17.62
N ARG A 203 -12.67 7.79 16.50
CA ARG A 203 -11.79 8.96 16.41
C ARG A 203 -12.53 10.27 16.15
N TYR A 204 -13.53 10.25 15.28
CA TYR A 204 -14.21 11.46 14.84
C TYR A 204 -15.65 11.50 15.35
N GLN A 205 -16.03 12.64 15.93
CA GLN A 205 -17.42 12.90 16.33
C GLN A 205 -18.35 13.05 15.12
N ASP A 206 -17.80 13.48 13.98
CA ASP A 206 -18.53 13.61 12.72
C ASP A 206 -18.75 12.23 12.08
N HIS A 207 -20.00 11.77 12.12
CA HIS A 207 -20.40 10.50 11.53
C HIS A 207 -20.19 10.44 10.00
N ALA A 208 -20.16 11.58 9.30
CA ALA A 208 -19.92 11.62 7.86
C ALA A 208 -18.54 11.06 7.49
N VAL A 209 -17.57 11.09 8.42
CA VAL A 209 -16.26 10.47 8.19
C VAL A 209 -16.38 8.95 8.05
N ALA A 210 -17.11 8.31 8.97
CA ALA A 210 -17.33 6.87 8.93
C ALA A 210 -18.18 6.45 7.71
N ASP A 211 -19.12 7.30 7.28
CA ASP A 211 -19.89 7.10 6.06
C ASP A 211 -18.99 7.20 4.81
N THR A 212 -18.02 8.12 4.81
CA THR A 212 -17.04 8.25 3.73
C THR A 212 -16.12 7.03 3.64
N VAL A 213 -15.69 6.47 4.78
CA VAL A 213 -14.94 5.20 4.84
C VAL A 213 -15.76 4.07 4.23
N THR A 214 -17.04 3.97 4.61
CA THR A 214 -17.96 2.97 4.05
C THR A 214 -18.11 3.12 2.54
N ALA A 215 -18.28 4.35 2.05
CA ALA A 215 -18.40 4.64 0.62
C ALA A 215 -17.13 4.29 -0.18
N ALA A 216 -15.94 4.50 0.40
CA ALA A 216 -14.68 4.16 -0.25
C ALA A 216 -14.50 2.64 -0.42
N TRP A 217 -14.77 1.86 0.63
CA TRP A 217 -14.75 0.39 0.54
C TRP A 217 -15.81 -0.17 -0.41
N SER A 218 -17.01 0.42 -0.40
CA SER A 218 -18.10 -0.01 -1.28
C SER A 218 -17.75 0.17 -2.77
N GLN A 219 -17.03 1.25 -3.13
CA GLN A 219 -16.59 1.49 -4.51
C GLN A 219 -15.65 0.40 -5.04
N VAL A 220 -14.79 -0.15 -4.19
CA VAL A 220 -13.93 -1.29 -4.54
C VAL A 220 -14.61 -2.65 -4.35
N GLY A 221 -15.90 -2.68 -4.00
CA GLY A 221 -16.71 -3.90 -3.91
C GLY A 221 -16.69 -4.60 -2.56
N ILE A 222 -16.22 -3.95 -1.49
CA ILE A 222 -16.14 -4.55 -0.14
C ILE A 222 -17.26 -3.98 0.74
N SER A 223 -18.03 -4.88 1.37
CA SER A 223 -19.12 -4.51 2.29
C SER A 223 -18.60 -4.32 3.71
N THR A 224 -19.03 -3.24 4.37
CA THR A 224 -18.68 -2.90 5.76
C THR A 224 -19.83 -3.17 6.75
N THR A 225 -20.95 -3.74 6.30
CA THR A 225 -22.11 -4.09 7.13
C THR A 225 -22.06 -5.54 7.59
#